data_AF-A0A9D2GQJ3-F1
#
_entry.id   AF-A0A9D2GQJ3-F1
#
_cell.length_a   1.000
_cell.length_b   1.000
_cell.length_c   1.000
_cell.angle_alpha   90.00
_cell.angle_beta   90.00
_cell.angle_gamma   90.00
#
_symmetry.space_group_name_H-M   'P 1'
#
loop_
_entity.id
_entity.type
_entity.pdbx_description
1 polymer ?
#
loop_
_entity_poly.entity_id
_entity_poly.type
_entity_poly.pdbx_seq_one_letter_code
_entity_poly.pdbx_strand_id
1 'polypeptide(L)'
;RGLDGIRHATIDFNGTPINIGIAHTLGNARKLLDGMRAGMYNFHAIEIMACPGGCIGGAGQPFHHGDSSVIKARMDAIYREDAGKKIRKSHENPYIIKLYEEFLGHPMSEKAHHLLHTHYFDKHD
;
A
#
# COMPACT_ATOMS: atom_id res chain seq x y z
N ARG A 1 6.40 -7.12 5.78
CA ARG A 1 5.12 -7.67 6.32
C ARG A 1 5.11 -7.53 7.85
N GLY A 2 4.03 -7.88 8.55
CA GLY A 2 3.92 -7.74 10.03
C GLY A 2 2.94 -6.67 10.51
N LEU A 3 2.95 -6.37 11.81
CA LEU A 3 2.05 -5.39 12.44
C LEU A 3 2.79 -4.22 13.10
N ASP A 4 4.12 -4.18 13.01
CA ASP A 4 4.93 -3.11 13.57
C ASP A 4 4.52 -1.74 13.00
N GLY A 5 4.57 -0.73 13.88
CA GLY A 5 4.09 0.61 13.57
C GLY A 5 4.82 1.30 12.42
N ILE A 6 6.15 1.13 12.36
CA ILE A 6 7.01 1.56 11.25
C ILE A 6 7.85 0.38 10.84
N ARG A 7 7.95 0.15 9.53
CA ARG A 7 8.80 -0.89 8.94
C ARG A 7 9.54 -0.32 7.76
N HIS A 8 10.67 -0.92 7.45
CA HIS A 8 11.43 -0.63 6.25
C HIS A 8 11.97 -1.91 5.64
N ALA A 9 12.21 -1.89 4.34
CA ALA A 9 12.86 -2.96 3.61
C ALA A 9 13.68 -2.38 2.47
N THR A 10 14.76 -3.07 2.10
CA THR A 10 15.48 -2.81 0.86
C THR A 10 15.22 -3.98 -0.07
N ILE A 11 14.70 -3.70 -1.26
CA ILE A 11 14.38 -4.70 -2.28
C ILE A 11 15.33 -4.49 -3.45
N ASP A 12 16.00 -5.54 -3.89
CA ASP A 12 16.83 -5.46 -5.09
C ASP A 12 15.98 -5.61 -6.36
N PHE A 13 16.01 -4.60 -7.22
CA PHE A 13 15.42 -4.62 -8.56
C PHE A 13 16.54 -4.70 -9.59
N ASN A 14 16.98 -5.92 -9.89
CA ASN A 14 18.02 -6.21 -10.88
C ASN A 14 19.33 -5.41 -10.66
N GLY A 15 19.82 -5.37 -9.43
CA GLY A 15 21.01 -4.62 -9.03
C GLY A 15 20.73 -3.20 -8.56
N THR A 16 19.48 -2.73 -8.64
CA THR A 16 19.07 -1.41 -8.12
C THR A 16 18.42 -1.58 -6.74
N PRO A 17 19.07 -1.15 -5.64
CA PRO A 17 18.51 -1.26 -4.30
C PRO A 17 17.41 -0.22 -4.08
N ILE A 18 16.18 -0.69 -3.87
CA ILE A 18 15.01 0.15 -3.59
C ILE A 18 14.62 0.05 -2.11
N ASN A 19 14.94 1.09 -1.35
CA ASN A 19 14.48 1.31 0.02
C ASN A 19 13.00 1.72 0.08
N ILE A 20 12.20 0.98 0.84
CA ILE A 20 10.76 1.18 1.05
C ILE A 20 10.48 1.43 2.53
N GLY A 21 9.63 2.41 2.84
CA GLY A 21 9.10 2.66 4.19
C GLY A 21 7.61 2.35 4.30
N ILE A 22 7.16 1.81 5.43
CA ILE A 22 5.74 1.51 5.66
C ILE A 22 5.36 1.99 7.06
N ALA A 23 4.28 2.76 7.19
CA ALA A 23 3.72 3.20 8.46
C ALA A 23 2.26 2.77 8.62
N HIS A 24 1.96 2.15 9.76
CA HIS A 24 0.59 1.94 10.24
C HIS A 24 0.27 2.95 11.33
N THR A 25 -0.90 3.58 11.26
CA THR A 25 -1.35 4.72 12.07
C THR A 25 -0.75 6.06 11.70
N LEU A 26 -1.55 7.12 11.84
CA LEU A 26 -1.11 8.50 11.57
C LEU A 26 -0.03 9.00 12.54
N GLY A 27 -0.01 8.49 13.78
CA GLY A 27 1.05 8.79 14.74
C GLY A 27 2.42 8.29 14.29
N ASN A 28 2.48 7.07 13.73
CA ASN A 28 3.70 6.53 13.16
C ASN A 28 4.03 7.16 11.80
N ALA A 29 3.03 7.53 11.00
CA ALA A 29 3.24 8.29 9.78
C ALA A 29 3.98 9.60 10.06
N ARG A 30 3.57 10.36 11.10
CA ARG A 30 4.27 11.57 11.54
C ARG A 30 5.73 11.29 11.89
N LYS A 31 5.99 10.28 12.73
CA LYS A 31 7.36 9.89 13.12
C LYS A 31 8.23 9.51 11.91
N LEU A 32 7.68 8.74 10.97
CA LEU A 32 8.40 8.35 9.75
C LEU A 32 8.73 9.58 8.88
N LEU A 33 7.77 10.47 8.67
CA LEU A 33 7.97 11.70 7.88
C LEU A 33 8.96 12.65 8.54
N ASP A 34 8.90 12.82 9.87
CA ASP A 34 9.86 13.65 10.61
C ASP A 34 11.27 13.05 10.56
N GLY A 35 11.40 11.73 10.65
CA GLY A 35 12.67 11.04 10.45
C GLY A 35 13.24 11.21 9.04
N MET A 36 12.40 11.19 8.00
CA MET A 36 12.83 11.48 6.63
C MET A 36 13.34 12.93 6.50
N ARG A 37 12.62 13.91 7.06
CA ARG A 37 13.04 15.32 7.06
C ARG A 37 14.35 15.55 7.81
N ALA A 38 14.57 14.79 8.88
CA ALA A 38 15.81 14.82 9.66
C ALA A 38 16.97 14.05 9.00
N GLY A 39 16.77 13.45 7.82
CA GLY A 39 17.80 12.68 7.11
C GLY A 39 18.07 11.28 7.68
N MET A 40 17.21 10.78 8.59
CA MET A 40 17.35 9.44 9.18
C MET A 40 16.99 8.32 8.21
N TYR A 41 16.13 8.61 7.23
CA TYR A 41 15.63 7.64 6.27
C TYR A 41 15.79 8.14 4.84
N ASN A 42 16.32 7.27 3.98
CA ASN A 42 16.39 7.50 2.54
C ASN A 42 15.52 6.47 1.81
N PHE A 43 14.21 6.75 1.75
CA PHE A 43 13.22 5.90 1.09
C PHE A 43 12.94 6.37 -0.33
N HIS A 44 12.84 5.43 -1.28
CA HIS A 44 12.44 5.70 -2.65
C HIS A 44 10.90 5.68 -2.80
N ALA A 45 10.21 4.90 -1.97
CA ALA A 45 8.76 4.89 -1.87
C ALA A 45 8.29 4.63 -0.43
N ILE A 46 7.13 5.16 -0.08
CA ILE A 46 6.51 4.96 1.23
C ILE A 46 5.03 4.57 1.12
N GLU A 47 4.55 3.76 2.05
CA GLU A 47 3.14 3.43 2.23
C GLU A 47 2.67 3.90 3.62
N ILE A 48 1.55 4.61 3.68
CA ILE A 48 0.96 5.12 4.92
C ILE A 48 -0.47 4.61 5.03
N MET A 49 -0.76 3.92 6.13
CA MET A 49 -2.10 3.44 6.47
C MET A 49 -2.57 4.09 7.76
N ALA A 50 -3.79 4.64 7.78
CA ALA A 50 -4.30 5.36 8.95
C ALA A 50 -4.68 4.43 10.13
N CYS A 51 -5.10 3.19 9.85
CA CYS A 51 -5.56 2.26 10.88
C CYS A 51 -4.46 1.25 11.27
N PRO A 52 -4.43 0.79 12.54
CA PRO A 52 -3.58 -0.33 12.94
C PRO A 52 -3.88 -1.58 12.11
N GLY A 53 -2.86 -2.18 11.50
CA GLY A 53 -3.03 -3.35 10.64
C GLY A 53 -3.62 -3.06 9.25
N GLY A 54 -3.76 -1.78 8.87
CA GLY A 54 -4.34 -1.38 7.59
C GLY A 54 -5.87 -1.48 7.56
N CYS A 55 -6.46 -1.58 6.37
CA CYS A 55 -7.92 -1.53 6.19
C CYS A 55 -8.67 -2.65 6.94
N ILE A 56 -8.04 -3.81 7.20
CA ILE A 56 -8.65 -4.92 7.93
C ILE A 56 -8.85 -4.64 9.43
N GLY A 57 -8.19 -3.59 9.95
CA GLY A 57 -8.39 -3.03 11.29
C GLY A 57 -9.14 -1.69 11.27
N GLY A 58 -9.78 -1.34 10.15
CA GLY A 58 -10.55 -0.11 10.02
C GLY A 58 -11.83 -0.11 10.87
N ALA A 59 -12.27 1.08 11.26
CA ALA A 59 -13.42 1.26 12.16
C ALA A 59 -14.76 0.74 11.61
N GLY A 60 -14.87 0.53 10.29
CA GLY A 60 -16.05 -0.09 9.66
C GLY A 60 -16.12 -1.61 9.79
N GLN A 61 -15.11 -2.26 10.38
CA GLN A 61 -15.09 -3.71 10.56
C GLN A 61 -15.79 -4.15 11.84
N PRO A 62 -16.24 -5.42 11.94
CA PRO A 62 -16.82 -5.95 13.18
C PRO A 62 -15.87 -5.75 14.37
N PHE A 63 -16.44 -5.28 15.49
CA PHE A 63 -15.71 -4.98 16.70
C PHE A 63 -15.00 -6.22 17.23
N HIS A 64 -13.69 -6.12 17.45
CA HIS A 64 -12.85 -7.24 17.84
C HIS A 64 -12.59 -7.30 19.35
N HIS A 65 -13.36 -6.55 20.17
CA HIS A 65 -13.27 -6.55 21.64
C HIS A 65 -11.86 -6.32 22.22
N GLY A 66 -10.99 -5.61 21.50
CA GLY A 66 -9.60 -5.39 21.90
C GLY A 66 -8.65 -6.56 21.57
N ASP A 67 -9.14 -7.65 21.00
CA ASP A 67 -8.31 -8.78 20.59
C ASP A 67 -7.62 -8.52 19.24
N SER A 68 -6.31 -8.29 19.30
CA SER A 68 -5.47 -8.08 18.10
C SER A 68 -5.26 -9.36 17.28
N SER A 69 -5.50 -10.54 17.84
CA SER A 69 -5.40 -11.81 17.13
C SER A 69 -6.39 -11.91 15.97
N VAL A 70 -7.56 -11.27 16.11
CA VAL A 70 -8.59 -11.17 15.06
C VAL A 70 -8.06 -10.40 13.84
N ILE A 71 -7.35 -9.29 14.07
CA ILE A 71 -6.74 -8.48 13.00
C ILE A 71 -5.68 -9.30 12.27
N LYS A 72 -4.84 -10.03 13.03
CA LYS A 72 -3.84 -10.93 12.45
C LYS A 72 -4.47 -12.03 11.61
N ALA A 73 -5.53 -12.68 12.11
CA ALA A 73 -6.25 -13.72 11.37
C ALA A 73 -6.88 -13.19 10.06
N ARG A 74 -7.43 -11.98 10.07
CA ARG A 74 -7.93 -11.31 8.85
C ARG A 74 -6.82 -11.08 7.84
N MET A 75 -5.66 -10.59 8.28
CA MET A 75 -4.49 -10.39 7.43
C MET A 75 -3.98 -11.72 6.84
N ASP A 76 -3.87 -12.75 7.66
CA ASP A 76 -3.40 -14.08 7.23
C ASP A 76 -4.35 -14.73 6.22
N ALA A 77 -5.67 -14.48 6.33
CA ALA A 77 -6.64 -14.92 5.34
C ALA A 77 -6.38 -14.33 3.95
N ILE A 78 -6.06 -13.03 3.86
CA ILE A 78 -5.71 -12.37 2.59
C ILE A 78 -4.40 -12.93 2.02
N TYR A 79 -3.38 -13.15 2.85
CA TYR A 79 -2.12 -13.74 2.37
C TYR A 79 -2.27 -15.17 1.88
N ARG A 80 -3.12 -15.97 2.53
CA ARG A 80 -3.43 -17.33 2.10
C ARG A 80 -4.23 -17.33 0.79
N GLU A 81 -5.14 -16.38 0.63
CA GLU A 81 -5.85 -16.19 -0.65
C GLU A 81 -4.85 -15.92 -1.78
N ASP A 82 -4.02 -14.88 -1.63
CA ASP A 82 -3.02 -14.50 -2.63
C ASP A 82 -2.09 -15.67 -2.99
N ALA A 83 -1.63 -16.43 -1.98
CA ALA A 83 -0.79 -17.60 -2.21
C ALA A 83 -1.49 -18.71 -3.01
N GLY A 84 -2.82 -18.82 -2.93
CA GLY A 84 -3.63 -19.79 -3.66
C GLY A 84 -4.00 -19.37 -5.08
N LYS A 85 -3.75 -18.11 -5.48
CA LYS A 85 -4.08 -17.64 -6.83
C LYS A 85 -3.06 -18.10 -7.86
N LYS A 86 -3.55 -18.49 -9.05
CA LYS A 86 -2.72 -18.72 -10.24
C LYS A 86 -2.07 -17.42 -10.74
N ILE A 87 -2.80 -16.30 -10.69
CA ILE A 87 -2.34 -14.98 -11.12
C ILE A 87 -2.13 -14.12 -9.87
N ARG A 88 -0.90 -13.65 -9.66
CA ARG A 88 -0.49 -12.93 -8.43
C ARG A 88 0.14 -11.57 -8.70
N LYS A 89 0.19 -11.15 -9.97
CA LYS A 89 0.65 -9.82 -10.38
C LYS A 89 -0.48 -9.09 -11.08
N SER A 90 -0.70 -7.84 -10.73
CA SER A 90 -1.81 -7.04 -11.27
C SER A 90 -1.79 -6.94 -12.80
N HIS A 91 -0.60 -6.84 -13.41
CA HIS A 91 -0.43 -6.75 -14.87
C HIS A 91 -0.64 -8.07 -15.63
N GLU A 92 -0.78 -9.20 -14.92
CA GLU A 92 -1.09 -10.51 -15.52
C GLU A 92 -2.60 -10.80 -15.51
N ASN A 93 -3.44 -9.89 -14.98
CA ASN A 93 -4.89 -10.08 -14.91
C ASN A 93 -5.53 -9.88 -16.30
N PRO A 94 -6.18 -10.90 -16.89
CA PRO A 94 -6.72 -10.83 -18.26
C PRO A 94 -7.81 -9.77 -18.42
N TYR A 95 -8.59 -9.50 -17.37
CA TYR A 95 -9.64 -8.46 -17.43
C TYR A 95 -9.04 -7.05 -17.43
N ILE A 96 -7.91 -6.84 -16.73
CA ILE A 96 -7.20 -5.57 -16.74
C ILE A 96 -6.50 -5.36 -18.08
N ILE A 97 -5.83 -6.39 -18.61
CA ILE A 97 -5.20 -6.34 -19.94
C ILE A 97 -6.25 -5.94 -20.99
N LYS A 98 -7.39 -6.64 -21.02
CA LYS A 98 -8.48 -6.35 -21.95
C LYS A 98 -9.02 -4.92 -21.81
N LEU A 99 -9.20 -4.43 -20.58
CA LEU A 99 -9.63 -3.05 -20.32
C LEU A 99 -8.66 -2.01 -20.91
N TYR A 100 -7.36 -2.27 -20.79
CA TYR A 100 -6.36 -1.41 -21.41
C TYR A 100 -6.39 -1.50 -22.93
N GLU A 101 -6.32 -2.70 -23.50
CA GLU A 101 -6.30 -2.90 -24.96
C GLU A 101 -7.53 -2.32 -25.67
N GLU A 102 -8.73 -2.50 -25.12
CA GLU A 102 -9.98 -2.11 -25.79
C GLU A 102 -10.43 -0.68 -25.47
N PHE A 103 -10.01 -0.11 -24.34
CA PHE A 103 -10.55 1.17 -23.87
C PHE A 103 -9.51 2.19 -23.44
N LEU A 104 -8.64 1.84 -22.48
CA LEU A 104 -7.72 2.82 -21.87
C LEU A 104 -6.44 3.06 -22.69
N GLY A 105 -6.10 2.19 -23.63
CA GLY A 105 -4.84 2.18 -24.36
C GLY A 105 -3.73 1.51 -23.55
N HIS A 106 -2.77 2.29 -23.05
CA HIS A 106 -1.65 1.81 -22.23
C HIS A 106 -1.60 2.55 -20.89
N PRO A 107 -0.91 2.02 -19.86
CA PRO A 107 -0.64 2.77 -18.63
C PRO A 107 -0.04 4.15 -18.96
N MET A 108 -0.49 5.18 -18.26
CA MET A 108 -0.08 6.59 -18.50
C MET A 108 -0.50 7.18 -19.86
N SER A 109 -1.44 6.57 -20.61
CA SER A 109 -2.07 7.22 -21.76
C SER A 109 -2.85 8.47 -21.32
N GLU A 110 -3.18 9.36 -22.26
CA GLU A 110 -4.01 10.55 -21.97
C GLU A 110 -5.35 10.16 -21.33
N LYS A 111 -6.02 9.12 -21.86
CA LYS A 111 -7.30 8.65 -21.33
C LYS A 111 -7.14 8.03 -19.94
N ALA A 112 -6.11 7.21 -19.73
CA ALA A 112 -5.84 6.64 -18.41
C ALA A 112 -5.52 7.73 -17.38
N HIS A 113 -4.78 8.77 -17.79
CA HIS A 113 -4.49 9.92 -16.95
C HIS A 113 -5.78 10.66 -16.58
N HIS A 114 -6.60 11.03 -17.54
CA HIS A 114 -7.86 11.75 -17.27
C HIS A 114 -8.87 10.97 -16.44
N LEU A 115 -8.93 9.64 -16.58
CA LEU A 115 -9.94 8.83 -15.88
C LEU A 115 -9.47 8.27 -14.54
N LEU A 116 -8.19 7.94 -14.41
CA LEU A 116 -7.68 7.16 -13.27
C LEU A 116 -6.69 7.93 -12.39
N HIS A 117 -6.26 9.12 -12.80
CA HIS A 117 -5.36 9.95 -12.00
C HIS A 117 -6.13 11.11 -11.37
N THR A 118 -5.61 11.57 -10.24
CA THR A 118 -6.13 12.74 -9.54
C THR A 118 -4.98 13.47 -8.87
N HIS A 119 -5.24 14.69 -8.42
CA HIS A 119 -4.26 15.52 -7.73
C HIS A 119 -4.81 15.93 -6.37
N TYR A 120 -3.93 15.87 -5.38
CA TYR A 120 -4.20 16.42 -4.05
C TYR A 120 -3.44 17.74 -3.92
N PHE A 121 -4.06 18.69 -3.23
CA PHE A 121 -3.50 20.00 -2.97
C PHE A 121 -3.67 20.31 -1.48
N ASP A 122 -2.88 21.27 -0.99
CA ASP A 122 -3.03 21.75 0.38
C ASP A 122 -4.39 22.42 0.55
N LYS A 123 -5.12 22.06 1.61
CA LYS A 123 -6.44 22.64 1.93
C LYS A 123 -6.34 23.72 3.01
N HIS A 124 -5.15 24.14 3.39
CA HIS A 124 -4.93 25.13 4.45
C HIS A 124 -5.13 26.60 4.04
N ASP A 125 -5.71 26.86 2.86
CA ASP A 125 -6.22 28.17 2.44
C ASP A 125 -7.69 28.39 2.86
#